data_AF-A0AAP7NAE1-F1
#
_entry.id   AF-A0AAP7NAE1-F1
#
_cell.length_a   1.000
_cell.length_b   1.000
_cell.length_c   1.000
_cell.angle_alpha   90.00
_cell.angle_beta   90.00
_cell.angle_gamma   90.00
#
_symmetry.space_group_name_H-M   'P 1'
#
loop_
_entity.id
_entity.type
_entity.pdbx_description
1 polymer ?
#
loop_
_entity_poly.entity_id
_entity_poly.type
_entity_poly.pdbx_seq_one_letter_code
_entity_poly.pdbx_strand_id
1 'polypeptide(L)'
;MSLTSKACFHLALYGLACWTLISFMEAIPQIAQFFQTEGSGSFELNITPFLLFAVCSALYIYAEKKKRNGKQQRLVPDEFEEQDERERMMTAKACRSSYIAVYFSLPAAAVLLLFYPLIQPHLPFFPILLIFILMIIQHLAYVFTFHRHGKNSGS
;
A
#
# COMPACT_ATOMS: atom_id res chain seq x y z
N MET A 1 1.97 -15.19 9.15
CA MET A 1 3.00 -14.53 10.01
C MET A 1 2.38 -13.83 11.23
N SER A 2 3.16 -13.15 12.07
CA SER A 2 2.65 -12.20 13.09
C SER A 2 2.10 -10.93 12.42
N LEU A 3 1.18 -10.21 13.07
CA LEU A 3 0.59 -8.99 12.51
C LEU A 3 1.66 -7.91 12.21
N THR A 4 2.63 -7.72 13.10
CA THR A 4 3.75 -6.79 12.88
C THR A 4 4.56 -7.15 11.64
N SER A 5 4.85 -8.45 11.46
CA SER A 5 5.60 -8.90 10.28
C SER A 5 4.80 -8.64 9.00
N LYS A 6 3.49 -8.95 8.98
CA LYS A 6 2.62 -8.64 7.83
C LYS A 6 2.59 -7.15 7.53
N ALA A 7 2.47 -6.31 8.56
CA ALA A 7 2.50 -4.86 8.42
C ALA A 7 3.80 -4.36 7.77
N CYS A 8 4.96 -4.88 8.20
CA CYS A 8 6.24 -4.54 7.55
C CYS A 8 6.26 -4.94 6.07
N PHE A 9 5.75 -6.12 5.72
CA PHE A 9 5.63 -6.54 4.32
C PHE A 9 4.70 -5.61 3.53
N HIS A 10 3.54 -5.23 4.08
CA HIS A 10 2.63 -4.30 3.42
C HIS A 10 3.28 -2.92 3.20
N LEU A 11 3.97 -2.38 4.20
CA LEU A 11 4.69 -1.11 4.07
C LEU A 11 5.79 -1.18 3.01
N ALA A 12 6.57 -2.28 2.98
CA ALA A 12 7.58 -2.50 1.95
C ALA A 12 6.94 -2.60 0.55
N LEU A 13 5.83 -3.33 0.42
CA LEU A 13 5.10 -3.45 -0.84
C LEU A 13 4.49 -2.13 -1.29
N TYR A 14 3.98 -1.29 -0.38
CA TYR A 14 3.50 0.06 -0.71
C TYR A 14 4.63 0.95 -1.21
N GLY A 15 5.79 0.93 -0.55
CA GLY A 15 6.96 1.67 -1.00
C GLY A 15 7.45 1.22 -2.38
N LEU A 16 7.54 -0.09 -2.61
CA LEU A 16 7.94 -0.65 -3.90
C LEU A 16 6.90 -0.35 -4.99
N ALA A 17 5.60 -0.47 -4.70
CA ALA A 17 4.54 -0.11 -5.64
C ALA A 17 4.52 1.39 -5.97
N CYS A 18 4.87 2.24 -5.00
CA CYS A 18 5.03 3.67 -5.26
C CYS A 18 6.20 3.90 -6.23
N TRP A 19 7.34 3.26 -5.98
CA TRP A 19 8.52 3.40 -6.82
C TRP A 19 8.32 2.82 -8.24
N THR A 20 7.59 1.72 -8.40
CA THR A 20 7.25 1.19 -9.74
C THR A 20 6.42 2.18 -10.53
N LEU A 21 5.40 2.80 -9.90
CA LEU A 21 4.55 3.77 -10.58
C LEU A 21 5.29 5.06 -10.93
N ILE A 22 6.20 5.52 -10.07
CA ILE A 22 7.07 6.67 -10.38
C ILE A 22 7.96 6.34 -11.58
N SER A 23 8.63 5.19 -11.57
CA SER A 23 9.52 4.78 -12.67
C SER A 23 8.76 4.58 -13.98
N PHE A 24 7.51 4.11 -13.91
CA PHE A 24 6.65 4.02 -15.08
C PHE A 24 6.26 5.40 -15.60
N MET A 25 5.84 6.33 -14.73
CA MET A 25 5.50 7.70 -15.09
C MET A 25 6.64 8.43 -15.78
N GLU A 26 7.87 8.25 -15.30
CA GLU A 26 9.07 8.83 -15.91
C GLU A 26 9.34 8.28 -17.31
N ALA A 27 9.01 7.00 -17.56
CA ALA A 27 9.19 6.36 -18.86
C ALA A 27 8.07 6.70 -19.87
N ILE A 28 6.88 7.10 -19.42
CA ILE A 28 5.70 7.36 -20.29
C ILE A 28 6.02 8.32 -21.45
N PRO A 29 6.69 9.48 -21.27
CA PRO A 29 6.94 10.40 -22.36
C PRO A 29 7.79 9.78 -23.48
N GLN A 30 8.83 9.01 -23.12
CA GLN A 30 9.70 8.34 -24.08
C GLN A 30 8.96 7.21 -24.81
N ILE A 31 8.15 6.44 -24.08
CA ILE A 31 7.29 5.41 -24.65
C ILE A 31 6.28 6.03 -25.62
N ALA A 32 5.65 7.15 -25.25
CA ALA A 32 4.71 7.86 -26.12
C ALA A 32 5.39 8.36 -27.40
N GLN A 33 6.60 8.92 -27.28
CA GLN A 33 7.39 9.35 -28.42
C GLN A 33 7.76 8.18 -29.34
N PHE A 34 8.17 7.03 -28.78
CA PHE A 34 8.49 5.83 -29.54
C PHE A 34 7.33 5.38 -30.44
N PHE A 35 6.10 5.40 -29.92
CA PHE A 35 4.91 5.05 -30.70
C PHE A 35 4.55 6.11 -31.76
N GLN A 36 4.85 7.40 -31.51
CA GLN A 36 4.63 8.47 -32.48
C GLN A 36 5.62 8.43 -33.64
N THR A 37 6.83 7.90 -33.43
CA THR A 37 7.90 7.83 -34.45
C THR A 37 7.98 6.47 -35.14
N GLU A 38 6.88 5.71 -35.19
CA GLU A 38 6.79 4.36 -35.78
C GLU A 38 7.89 3.40 -35.29
N GLY A 39 8.32 3.52 -34.03
CA GLY A 39 9.31 2.63 -33.42
C GLY A 39 10.77 2.92 -33.80
N SER A 40 11.07 4.07 -34.41
CA SER A 40 12.44 4.50 -34.72
C SER A 40 13.22 5.06 -33.51
N GLY A 41 12.55 5.32 -32.38
CA GLY A 41 13.17 5.80 -31.14
C GLY A 41 13.67 4.69 -30.22
N SER A 42 14.33 5.05 -29.12
CA SER A 42 14.58 4.17 -27.98
C SER A 42 13.92 4.74 -26.73
N PHE A 43 13.60 3.89 -25.76
CA PHE A 43 13.12 4.30 -24.45
C PHE A 43 13.91 3.55 -23.37
N GLU A 44 14.10 4.20 -22.23
CA GLU A 44 14.71 3.59 -21.06
C GLU A 44 13.65 3.35 -20.01
N LEU A 45 13.54 2.10 -19.54
CA LEU A 45 12.66 1.74 -18.43
C LEU A 45 13.50 1.17 -17.29
N ASN A 46 13.43 1.81 -16.13
CA ASN A 46 14.00 1.26 -14.92
C ASN A 46 13.17 0.05 -14.45
N ILE A 47 13.64 -1.16 -14.78
CA ILE A 47 12.96 -2.42 -14.43
C ILE A 47 13.20 -2.87 -12.98
N THR A 48 14.19 -2.29 -12.29
CA THR A 48 14.58 -2.67 -10.93
C THR A 48 13.41 -2.66 -9.93
N PRO A 49 12.60 -1.58 -9.81
CA PRO A 49 11.48 -1.58 -8.88
C PRO A 49 10.42 -2.63 -9.22
N PHE A 50 10.23 -2.97 -10.50
CA PHE A 50 9.27 -3.99 -10.93
C PHE A 50 9.71 -5.38 -10.47
N LEU A 51 11.00 -5.70 -10.65
CA LEU A 51 11.57 -6.96 -10.19
C LEU A 51 11.50 -7.08 -8.66
N LEU A 52 11.88 -6.02 -7.93
CA LEU A 52 11.81 -6.01 -6.47
C LEU A 52 10.37 -6.16 -5.98
N PHE A 53 9.42 -5.45 -6.58
CA PHE A 53 8.00 -5.58 -6.25
C PHE A 53 7.48 -7.00 -6.50
N ALA A 54 7.82 -7.61 -7.64
CA ALA A 54 7.43 -8.97 -7.98
C ALA A 54 8.03 -10.00 -7.00
N VAL A 55 9.31 -9.88 -6.68
CA VAL A 55 10.00 -10.78 -5.73
C VAL A 55 9.42 -10.63 -4.33
N CYS A 56 9.28 -9.41 -3.80
CA CYS A 56 8.67 -9.19 -2.49
C CYS A 56 7.22 -9.71 -2.43
N SER A 57 6.44 -9.52 -3.48
CA SER A 57 5.06 -10.03 -3.56
C SER A 57 5.04 -11.56 -3.58
N ALA A 58 5.92 -12.20 -4.35
CA ALA A 58 6.03 -13.65 -4.40
C ALA A 58 6.45 -14.24 -3.05
N LEU A 59 7.42 -13.62 -2.37
CA LEU A 59 7.84 -14.02 -1.02
C LEU A 59 6.71 -13.89 -0.01
N TYR A 60 5.95 -12.79 -0.05
CA TYR A 60 4.79 -12.60 0.82
C TYR A 60 3.73 -13.67 0.60
N ILE A 61 3.35 -13.91 -0.67
CA ILE A 61 2.36 -14.93 -1.03
C ILE A 61 2.84 -16.32 -0.61
N TYR A 62 4.12 -16.64 -0.81
CA TYR A 62 4.70 -17.92 -0.40
C TYR A 62 4.63 -18.10 1.12
N ALA A 63 4.98 -17.06 1.89
CA ALA A 63 4.94 -17.09 3.35
C ALA A 63 3.52 -17.26 3.90
N GLU A 64 2.52 -16.64 3.27
CA GLU A 64 1.11 -16.75 3.69
C GLU A 64 0.46 -18.07 3.23
N LYS A 65 0.78 -18.56 2.03
CA LYS A 65 0.29 -19.87 1.53
C LYS A 65 0.72 -21.03 2.43
N LYS A 66 1.91 -20.95 3.05
CA LYS A 66 2.38 -21.98 4.00
C LYS A 66 1.48 -22.10 5.23
N LYS A 67 0.68 -21.07 5.54
CA LYS A 67 -0.12 -20.99 6.76
C LYS A 67 -1.61 -21.30 6.55
N ARG A 68 -2.18 -21.05 5.36
CA ARG A 68 -3.60 -21.32 5.07
C ARG A 68 -3.86 -22.80 4.76
N ASN A 69 -4.61 -23.48 5.63
CA ASN A 69 -5.21 -24.79 5.32
C ASN A 69 -6.29 -24.60 4.25
N GLY A 70 -6.28 -25.45 3.22
CA GLY A 70 -6.89 -25.22 1.90
C GLY A 70 -8.42 -25.06 1.76
N LYS A 71 -9.15 -24.72 2.84
CA LYS A 71 -10.60 -24.47 2.83
C LYS A 71 -11.01 -23.02 3.15
N GLN A 72 -10.08 -22.14 3.51
CA GLN A 72 -10.40 -20.75 3.84
C GLN A 72 -10.51 -19.86 2.60
N GLN A 73 -11.50 -18.96 2.64
CA GLN A 73 -12.02 -18.18 1.52
C GLN A 73 -10.98 -17.16 1.05
N ARG A 74 -10.34 -17.43 -0.10
CA ARG A 74 -9.14 -16.70 -0.61
C ARG A 74 -9.24 -15.17 -0.66
N LEU A 75 -10.46 -14.62 -0.66
CA LEU A 75 -10.72 -13.19 -0.83
C LEU A 75 -10.74 -12.40 0.50
N VAL A 76 -10.91 -13.08 1.63
CA VAL A 76 -10.92 -12.44 2.95
C VAL A 76 -9.49 -12.46 3.51
N PRO A 77 -8.94 -11.31 3.91
CA PRO A 77 -7.67 -11.27 4.63
C PRO A 77 -7.78 -12.01 5.97
N ASP A 78 -6.72 -12.71 6.38
CA ASP A 78 -6.68 -13.47 7.64
C ASP A 78 -7.07 -12.60 8.85
N GLU A 79 -6.82 -11.30 8.82
CA GLU A 79 -7.16 -10.36 9.90
C GLU A 79 -8.67 -10.22 10.14
N PHE A 80 -9.48 -10.65 9.17
CA PHE A 80 -10.95 -10.70 9.25
C PHE A 80 -11.49 -12.13 9.39
N GLU A 81 -10.62 -13.14 9.45
CA GLU A 81 -10.98 -14.53 9.77
C GLU A 81 -10.98 -14.73 11.30
N GLU A 82 -11.76 -13.91 12.00
CA GLU A 82 -11.87 -13.84 13.46
C GLU A 82 -12.45 -15.15 14.02
N GLN A 83 -11.79 -15.74 15.02
CA GLN A 83 -12.26 -16.99 15.63
C GLN A 83 -13.05 -16.75 16.93
N ASP A 84 -12.72 -15.68 17.64
CA ASP A 84 -13.31 -15.32 18.93
C ASP A 84 -14.02 -13.96 18.90
N GLU A 85 -15.04 -13.80 19.75
CA GLU A 85 -15.78 -12.53 19.91
C GLU A 85 -14.86 -11.36 20.30
N ARG A 86 -13.80 -11.66 21.06
CA ARG A 86 -12.78 -10.67 21.41
C ARG A 86 -12.04 -10.14 20.19
N GLU A 87 -11.61 -11.02 19.28
CA GLU A 87 -10.91 -10.62 18.06
C GLU A 87 -11.80 -9.74 17.18
N ARG A 88 -13.07 -10.13 17.04
CA ARG A 88 -14.08 -9.34 16.33
C ARG A 88 -14.24 -7.92 16.88
N MET A 89 -14.28 -7.78 18.21
CA MET A 89 -14.36 -6.46 18.84
C MET A 89 -13.08 -5.63 18.62
N MET A 90 -11.91 -6.26 18.59
CA MET A 90 -10.64 -5.57 18.31
C MET A 90 -10.56 -5.11 16.85
N THR A 91 -10.89 -5.99 15.90
CA THR A 91 -10.93 -5.66 14.47
C THR A 91 -11.93 -4.56 14.19
N ALA A 92 -13.14 -4.60 14.78
CA ALA A 92 -14.13 -3.53 14.61
C ALA A 92 -13.61 -2.16 15.09
N LYS A 93 -12.91 -2.11 16.23
CA LYS A 93 -12.28 -0.86 16.72
C LYS A 93 -11.14 -0.41 15.81
N ALA A 94 -10.30 -1.32 15.34
CA ALA A 94 -9.21 -1.01 14.42
C ALA A 94 -9.71 -0.50 13.06
N CYS A 95 -10.75 -1.12 12.50
CA CYS A 95 -11.43 -0.66 11.29
C CYS A 95 -12.04 0.72 11.48
N ARG A 96 -12.70 0.99 12.61
CA ARG A 96 -13.24 2.32 12.91
C ARG A 96 -12.13 3.37 12.97
N SER A 97 -11.01 3.08 13.63
CA SER A 97 -9.88 4.00 13.69
C SER A 97 -9.28 4.26 12.31
N SER A 98 -9.11 3.21 11.51
CA SER A 98 -8.64 3.29 10.12
C SER A 98 -9.55 4.16 9.26
N TYR A 99 -10.87 3.98 9.39
CA TYR A 99 -11.87 4.79 8.69
C TYR A 99 -11.79 6.27 9.09
N ILE A 100 -11.69 6.55 10.39
CA ILE A 100 -11.55 7.92 10.90
C ILE A 100 -10.25 8.57 10.38
N ALA A 101 -9.14 7.82 10.34
CA ALA A 101 -7.87 8.32 9.82
C ALA A 101 -8.00 8.74 8.33
N VAL A 102 -8.67 7.94 7.50
CA VAL A 102 -8.95 8.29 6.10
C VAL A 102 -9.90 9.49 5.99
N TYR A 103 -10.93 9.55 6.83
CA TYR A 103 -11.90 10.65 6.84
C TYR A 103 -11.24 12.02 7.00
N PHE A 104 -10.19 12.12 7.82
CA PHE A 104 -9.43 13.37 7.99
C PHE A 104 -8.28 13.54 7.00
N SER A 105 -7.58 12.47 6.66
CA SER A 105 -6.42 12.56 5.76
C SER A 105 -6.80 12.79 4.30
N LEU A 106 -7.95 12.30 3.85
CA LEU A 106 -8.39 12.49 2.45
C LEU A 106 -8.70 13.97 2.11
N PRO A 107 -9.47 14.73 2.92
CA PRO A 107 -9.61 16.18 2.70
C PRO A 107 -8.28 16.92 2.80
N ALA A 108 -7.39 16.53 3.73
CA ALA A 108 -6.07 17.14 3.84
C ALA A 108 -5.24 16.90 2.56
N ALA A 109 -5.25 15.69 2.01
CA ALA A 109 -4.61 15.38 0.74
C ALA A 109 -5.22 16.17 -0.44
N ALA A 110 -6.54 16.36 -0.45
CA ALA A 110 -7.21 17.19 -1.45
C ALA A 110 -6.77 18.66 -1.39
N VAL A 111 -6.66 19.23 -0.18
CA VAL A 111 -6.13 20.58 0.03
C VAL A 111 -4.68 20.67 -0.44
N LEU A 112 -3.84 19.67 -0.14
CA LEU A 112 -2.46 19.61 -0.61
C LEU A 112 -2.37 19.59 -2.14
N LEU A 113 -3.28 18.90 -2.83
CA LEU A 113 -3.35 18.88 -4.30
C LEU A 113 -3.69 20.25 -4.91
N LEU A 114 -4.36 21.17 -4.19
CA LEU A 114 -4.57 22.53 -4.69
C LEU A 114 -3.25 23.27 -4.91
N PHE A 115 -2.21 22.92 -4.15
CA PHE A 115 -0.87 23.48 -4.29
C PHE A 115 0.00 22.71 -5.28
N TYR A 116 -0.50 21.61 -5.86
CA TYR A 116 0.25 20.81 -6.83
C TYR A 116 0.83 21.61 -8.00
N PRO A 117 0.11 22.57 -8.62
CA PRO A 117 0.67 23.38 -9.70
C PRO A 117 1.94 24.16 -9.32
N LEU A 118 2.11 24.50 -8.04
CA LEU A 118 3.29 25.23 -7.54
C LEU A 118 4.51 24.31 -7.35
N ILE A 119 4.28 23.04 -7.03
CA ILE A 119 5.35 22.06 -6.72
C ILE A 119 5.66 21.09 -7.85
N GLN A 120 4.76 20.96 -8.83
CA GLN A 120 4.89 20.04 -9.98
C GLN A 120 6.26 20.09 -10.66
N PRO A 121 6.90 21.25 -10.90
CA PRO A 121 8.20 21.30 -11.57
C PRO A 121 9.32 20.60 -10.79
N HIS A 122 9.22 20.55 -9.46
CA HIS A 122 10.21 19.93 -8.59
C HIS A 122 9.81 18.51 -8.16
N LEU A 123 8.50 18.22 -8.12
CA LEU A 123 7.96 16.97 -7.61
C LEU A 123 6.75 16.50 -8.45
N PRO A 124 6.96 16.06 -9.70
CA PRO A 124 5.89 15.71 -10.63
C PRO A 124 5.09 14.46 -10.21
N PHE A 125 5.65 13.63 -9.33
CA PHE A 125 5.02 12.43 -8.78
C PHE A 125 4.29 12.67 -7.45
N PHE A 126 4.11 13.92 -7.03
CA PHE A 126 3.44 14.26 -5.77
C PHE A 126 2.04 13.62 -5.59
N PRO A 127 1.16 13.56 -6.61
CA PRO A 127 -0.14 12.90 -6.45
C PRO A 127 -0.03 11.40 -6.14
N ILE A 128 0.97 10.72 -6.71
CA ILE A 128 1.24 9.30 -6.45
C ILE A 128 1.68 9.15 -4.99
N LEU A 129 2.62 9.97 -4.53
CA LEU A 129 3.06 9.96 -3.13
C LEU A 129 1.89 10.13 -2.17
N LEU A 130 0.99 11.07 -2.44
CA LEU A 130 -0.19 11.30 -1.60
C LEU A 130 -1.07 10.06 -1.46
N ILE A 131 -1.35 9.35 -2.57
CA ILE A 131 -2.14 8.12 -2.53
C ILE A 131 -1.48 7.07 -1.62
N PHE A 132 -0.18 6.85 -1.76
CA PHE A 132 0.52 5.87 -0.93
C PHE A 132 0.65 6.32 0.54
N ILE A 133 0.81 7.61 0.80
CA ILE A 133 0.77 8.17 2.16
C ILE A 133 -0.60 7.89 2.81
N LEU A 134 -1.71 8.10 2.08
CA LEU A 134 -3.05 7.78 2.58
C LEU A 134 -3.19 6.29 2.91
N MET A 135 -2.71 5.41 2.03
CA MET A 135 -2.70 3.96 2.28
C MET A 135 -1.88 3.59 3.52
N ILE A 136 -0.71 4.21 3.70
CA ILE A 136 0.16 3.99 4.86
C ILE A 136 -0.53 4.49 6.14
N ILE A 137 -1.11 5.69 6.14
CA ILE A 137 -1.84 6.26 7.29
C ILE A 137 -2.97 5.32 7.72
N GLN A 138 -3.77 4.88 6.76
CA GLN A 138 -4.88 3.96 7.00
C GLN A 138 -4.38 2.64 7.60
N HIS A 139 -3.35 2.04 7.00
CA HIS A 139 -2.80 0.76 7.44
C HIS A 139 -2.17 0.85 8.85
N LEU A 140 -1.42 1.92 9.13
CA LEU A 140 -0.82 2.15 10.44
C LEU A 140 -1.89 2.39 11.51
N ALA A 141 -2.93 3.17 11.22
CA ALA A 141 -4.04 3.40 12.15
C ALA A 141 -4.73 2.09 12.56
N TYR A 142 -4.89 1.15 11.61
CA TYR A 142 -5.38 -0.19 11.89
C TYR A 142 -4.43 -0.97 12.82
N VAL A 143 -3.16 -1.14 12.41
CA VAL A 143 -2.18 -1.97 13.14
C VAL A 143 -1.92 -1.44 14.56
N PHE A 144 -1.78 -0.12 14.72
CA PHE A 144 -1.57 0.48 16.03
C PHE A 144 -2.78 0.29 16.96
N THR A 145 -3.99 0.50 16.44
CA THR A 145 -5.22 0.31 17.23
C THR A 145 -5.41 -1.14 17.62
N PHE A 146 -5.16 -2.06 16.68
CA PHE A 146 -5.23 -3.50 16.95
C PHE A 146 -4.25 -3.91 18.06
N HIS A 147 -2.99 -3.48 17.98
CA HIS A 147 -1.99 -3.78 19.01
C HIS A 147 -2.32 -3.14 20.38
N ARG A 148 -2.85 -1.91 20.39
CA ARG A 148 -3.23 -1.22 21.63
C ARG A 148 -4.35 -1.99 22.36
N HIS A 149 -5.37 -2.44 21.64
CA HIS A 149 -6.46 -3.20 22.23
C HIS A 149 -6.11 -4.67 22.52
N GLY A 150 -5.15 -5.24 21.79
CA GLY A 150 -4.57 -6.56 22.11
C GLY A 150 -3.85 -6.57 23.46
N LYS A 151 -3.03 -5.56 23.75
CA LYS A 151 -2.29 -5.43 25.02
C LYS A 151 -3.17 -5.14 26.23
N ASN A 152 -4.20 -4.30 26.07
CA ASN A 152 -5.06 -3.85 27.19
C ASN A 152 -6.12 -4.87 27.65
N SER A 153 -6.21 -6.03 27.00
CA SER A 153 -7.19 -7.06 27.33
C SER A 153 -6.54 -8.31 27.94
N GLY A 154 -5.27 -8.21 28.37
CA GLY A 154 -4.53 -9.23 29.11
C GLY A 154 -4.26 -8.89 30.57
N SER A 155 -4.98 -7.92 31.14
CA SER A 155 -5.00 -7.59 32.58
C SER A 155 -6.36 -7.86 33.18
#